data_AF-A0A1F9S8G1-F1
#
_entry.id   AF-A0A1F9S8G1-F1
#
_cell.length_a   1.000
_cell.length_b   1.000
_cell.length_c   1.000
_cell.angle_alpha   90.00
_cell.angle_beta   90.00
_cell.angle_gamma   90.00
#
_symmetry.space_group_name_H-M   'P 1'
#
loop_
_entity.id
_entity.type
_entity.pdbx_description
1 polymer ?
#
loop_
_entity_poly.entity_id
_entity_poly.type
_entity_poly.pdbx_seq_one_letter_code
_entity_poly.pdbx_strand_id
1 'polypeptide(L)'
;MGFKDFWQRHFSSSDEKIVSPGFVLRVGSVGLVLFFLTYFLFSWTMETVIHNRKEVIAPDIVGKPSSSALQTLSEMNLAMKIEGYEFNESVPIGTVLRQVPGAGSTVREGKIVRVVFSQGGESVFIPNLIGLPLRNAELLLRQRQLMLGEKSESYSLKAEKGTVLSQDPRPELSVSKNEMVHVVVSAGLPPAGIVMLPDFRQKKSDEAQQWASQYNVPLVLNEDASSLFPGGTIIDQHPLPDVVVSAGAKVTLTVSSRKGSASSEKEFRVHYEVSQSGSQRHIRVVALGKSGDREIFNGLRDPGSKIDLSVPYGGAEKVRIFVNGILVEERPVR
;
A
#
# COMPACT_ATOMS: atom_id res chain seq x y z
N MET A 1 2.78 25.46 65.96
CA MET A 1 2.61 24.67 67.20
C MET A 1 2.79 23.22 66.82
N GLY A 2 3.96 22.66 67.08
CA GLY A 2 4.31 21.31 66.60
C GLY A 2 3.68 20.24 67.48
N PHE A 3 3.47 19.05 66.92
CA PHE A 3 2.97 17.86 67.66
C PHE A 3 3.80 17.61 68.94
N LYS A 4 5.09 17.92 68.90
CA LYS A 4 6.01 17.87 70.05
C LYS A 4 5.60 18.80 71.20
N ASP A 5 5.19 20.03 70.90
CA ASP A 5 4.77 21.03 71.90
C ASP A 5 3.41 20.68 72.51
N PHE A 6 2.50 20.15 71.69
CA PHE A 6 1.20 19.66 72.16
C PHE A 6 1.39 18.48 73.13
N TRP A 7 2.32 17.58 72.81
CA TRP A 7 2.58 16.39 73.63
C TRP A 7 3.25 16.74 74.96
N GLN A 8 4.25 17.62 74.95
CA GLN A 8 4.91 18.05 76.19
C GLN A 8 3.96 18.81 77.12
N ARG A 9 3.03 19.60 76.58
CA ARG A 9 2.14 20.42 77.41
C ARG A 9 0.99 19.64 78.03
N HIS A 10 0.56 18.53 77.41
CA HIS A 10 -0.55 17.72 77.93
C HIS A 10 -0.12 16.48 78.72
N PHE A 11 1.13 16.01 78.61
CA PHE A 11 1.55 14.74 79.22
C PHE A 11 2.78 14.83 80.13
N SER A 12 3.25 16.04 80.49
CA SER A 12 4.47 16.21 81.31
C SER A 12 4.22 16.96 82.63
N SER A 13 3.47 16.38 83.55
CA SER A 13 3.70 16.55 85.00
C SER A 13 2.74 15.69 85.82
N SER A 14 3.25 14.66 86.49
CA SER A 14 2.97 14.27 87.88
C SER A 14 3.32 12.80 88.14
N ASP A 15 3.93 12.62 89.30
CA ASP A 15 4.66 11.46 89.80
C ASP A 15 3.69 10.46 90.47
N GLU A 16 2.80 9.84 89.70
CA GLU A 16 2.01 8.70 90.16
C GLU A 16 2.22 7.50 89.24
N LYS A 17 2.59 6.35 89.83
CA LYS A 17 2.61 5.03 89.17
C LYS A 17 1.17 4.60 88.85
N ILE A 18 0.49 5.29 87.93
CA ILE A 18 -0.90 4.99 87.53
C ILE A 18 -0.98 3.69 86.70
N VAL A 19 0.17 3.17 86.26
CA VAL A 19 0.23 1.99 85.42
C VAL A 19 1.02 0.91 86.14
N SER A 20 0.32 0.07 86.91
CA SER A 20 0.95 -1.11 87.51
C SER A 20 1.60 -1.97 86.41
N PRO A 21 2.73 -2.65 86.68
CA PRO A 21 3.38 -3.52 85.69
C PRO A 21 2.40 -4.55 85.10
N GLY A 22 1.45 -5.03 85.90
CA GLY A 22 0.38 -5.93 85.47
C GLY A 22 -0.63 -5.30 84.51
N PHE A 23 -0.89 -3.98 84.60
CA PHE A 23 -1.77 -3.28 83.65
C PHE A 23 -1.10 -3.09 82.29
N VAL A 24 0.20 -2.71 82.25
CA VAL A 24 0.97 -2.63 80.99
C VAL A 24 1.01 -3.98 80.29
N LEU A 25 1.28 -5.05 81.04
CA LEU A 25 1.31 -6.42 80.51
C LEU A 25 -0.06 -6.84 79.95
N ARG A 26 -1.16 -6.49 80.61
CA ARG A 26 -2.52 -6.79 80.13
C ARG A 26 -2.87 -5.99 78.87
N VAL A 27 -2.64 -4.69 78.85
CA VAL A 27 -2.92 -3.86 77.66
C VAL A 27 -2.02 -4.26 76.48
N GLY A 28 -0.74 -4.53 76.73
CA GLY A 28 0.18 -5.06 75.73
C GLY A 28 -0.24 -6.44 75.19
N SER A 29 -0.72 -7.33 76.06
CA SER A 29 -1.24 -8.64 75.65
C SER A 29 -2.51 -8.52 74.81
N VAL A 30 -3.42 -7.60 75.15
CA VAL A 30 -4.64 -7.35 74.37
C VAL A 30 -4.29 -6.77 73.01
N GLY A 31 -3.33 -5.84 72.94
CA GLY A 31 -2.81 -5.31 71.68
C GLY A 31 -2.18 -6.39 70.80
N LEU A 32 -1.37 -7.28 71.37
CA LEU A 32 -0.77 -8.42 70.65
C LEU A 32 -1.83 -9.39 70.16
N VAL A 33 -2.82 -9.73 70.99
CA VAL A 33 -3.94 -10.60 70.60
C VAL A 33 -4.73 -9.97 69.46
N LEU A 34 -5.04 -8.68 69.53
CA LEU A 34 -5.73 -7.97 68.44
C LEU A 34 -4.87 -7.90 67.16
N PHE A 35 -3.56 -7.74 67.28
CA PHE A 35 -2.65 -7.76 66.14
C PHE A 35 -2.62 -9.15 65.48
N PHE A 36 -2.47 -10.22 66.26
CA PHE A 36 -2.53 -11.58 65.71
C PHE A 36 -3.92 -11.94 65.18
N LEU A 37 -4.99 -11.47 65.81
CA LEU A 37 -6.36 -11.69 65.36
C LEU A 37 -6.61 -10.97 64.03
N THR A 38 -6.21 -9.70 63.90
CA THR A 38 -6.37 -8.95 62.64
C THR A 38 -5.47 -9.51 61.56
N TYR A 39 -4.23 -9.90 61.87
CA TYR A 39 -3.35 -10.61 60.94
C TYR A 39 -3.96 -11.94 60.49
N PHE A 40 -4.51 -12.73 61.41
CA PHE A 40 -5.14 -14.00 61.10
C PHE A 40 -6.41 -13.82 60.26
N LEU A 41 -7.31 -12.89 60.64
CA LEU A 41 -8.51 -12.58 59.87
C LEU A 41 -8.16 -12.02 58.48
N PHE A 42 -7.14 -11.18 58.38
CA PHE A 42 -6.65 -10.67 57.10
C PHE A 42 -6.03 -11.78 56.25
N SER A 43 -5.20 -12.66 56.84
CA SER A 43 -4.62 -13.81 56.15
C SER A 43 -5.72 -14.76 55.66
N TRP A 44 -6.69 -15.09 56.53
CA TRP A 44 -7.82 -15.96 56.22
C TRP A 44 -8.73 -15.38 55.13
N THR A 45 -9.03 -14.08 55.18
CA THR A 45 -9.84 -13.41 54.15
C THR A 45 -9.11 -13.31 52.82
N MET A 46 -7.82 -12.96 52.81
CA MET A 46 -7.01 -12.95 51.59
C MET A 46 -6.88 -14.34 50.97
N GLU A 47 -6.71 -15.38 51.79
CA GLU A 47 -6.65 -16.76 51.33
C GLU A 47 -8.00 -17.19 50.71
N THR A 48 -9.11 -16.87 51.36
CA THR A 48 -10.47 -17.24 50.90
C THR A 48 -10.91 -16.46 49.66
N VAL A 49 -10.50 -15.21 49.48
CA VAL A 49 -10.89 -14.40 48.30
C VAL A 49 -10.01 -14.71 47.08
N ILE A 50 -8.74 -15.05 47.28
CA ILE A 50 -7.77 -15.26 46.19
C ILE A 50 -7.69 -16.73 45.72
N HIS A 51 -7.95 -17.71 46.60
CA HIS A 51 -7.82 -19.14 46.27
C HIS A 51 -9.11 -19.83 45.84
N ASN A 52 -10.26 -19.15 45.81
CA ASN A 52 -11.54 -19.79 45.54
C ASN A 52 -11.96 -19.83 44.06
N ARG A 53 -11.06 -19.51 43.13
CA ARG A 53 -11.38 -19.58 41.69
C ARG A 53 -11.17 -20.99 41.16
N LYS A 54 -12.16 -21.48 40.40
CA LYS A 54 -12.09 -22.82 39.79
C LYS A 54 -10.89 -22.91 38.87
N GLU A 55 -10.31 -24.10 38.80
CA GLU A 55 -9.28 -24.43 37.83
C GLU A 55 -9.92 -24.91 36.54
N VAL A 56 -9.37 -24.45 35.42
CA VAL A 56 -9.78 -24.77 34.05
C VAL A 56 -8.55 -25.14 33.23
N ILE A 57 -8.74 -25.98 32.22
CA ILE A 57 -7.66 -26.36 31.31
C ILE A 57 -7.58 -25.31 30.21
N ALA A 58 -6.39 -24.76 29.98
CA ALA A 58 -6.14 -23.83 28.89
C ALA A 58 -6.38 -24.55 27.54
N PRO A 59 -7.34 -24.09 26.72
CA PRO A 59 -7.64 -24.70 25.44
C PRO A 59 -6.51 -24.45 24.44
N ASP A 60 -6.43 -25.29 23.40
CA ASP A 60 -5.57 -25.03 22.26
C ASP A 60 -6.23 -24.03 21.31
N ILE A 61 -5.61 -22.86 21.20
CA ILE A 61 -6.01 -21.80 20.28
C ILE A 61 -4.95 -21.52 19.20
N VAL A 62 -3.85 -22.28 19.19
CA VAL A 62 -2.83 -22.15 18.14
C VAL A 62 -3.43 -22.56 16.80
N GLY A 63 -3.15 -21.78 15.74
CA GLY A 63 -3.73 -21.99 14.42
C GLY A 63 -5.17 -21.50 14.26
N LYS A 64 -5.82 -20.99 15.32
CA LYS A 64 -7.16 -20.40 15.21
C LYS A 64 -7.09 -18.91 14.85
N PRO A 65 -8.08 -18.37 14.10
CA PRO A 65 -8.21 -16.94 13.90
C PRO A 65 -8.58 -16.24 15.21
N SER A 66 -8.21 -14.95 15.33
CA SER A 66 -8.40 -14.14 16.55
C SER A 66 -9.82 -14.20 17.13
N SER A 67 -10.86 -14.19 16.29
CA SER A 67 -12.26 -14.28 16.71
C SER A 67 -12.60 -15.62 17.35
N SER A 68 -12.19 -16.73 16.70
CA SER A 68 -12.41 -18.09 17.21
C SER A 68 -11.61 -18.35 18.48
N ALA A 69 -10.36 -17.88 18.54
CA ALA A 69 -9.51 -17.98 19.72
C ALA A 69 -10.12 -17.24 20.92
N LEU A 70 -10.59 -16.01 20.72
CA LEU A 70 -11.27 -15.23 21.75
C LEU A 70 -12.54 -15.93 22.25
N GLN A 71 -13.33 -16.49 21.35
CA GLN A 71 -14.53 -17.24 21.71
C GLN A 71 -14.19 -18.48 22.56
N THR A 72 -13.23 -19.30 22.12
CA THR A 72 -12.80 -20.50 22.85
C THR A 72 -12.27 -20.16 24.25
N LEU A 73 -11.52 -19.06 24.39
CA LEU A 73 -11.06 -18.61 25.71
C LEU A 73 -12.20 -18.10 26.59
N SER A 74 -13.15 -17.36 26.02
CA SER A 74 -14.30 -16.81 26.75
C SER A 74 -15.21 -17.91 27.29
N GLU A 75 -15.41 -18.99 26.53
CA GLU A 75 -16.15 -20.19 26.97
C GLU A 75 -15.52 -20.86 28.21
N MET A 76 -14.20 -20.72 28.39
CA MET A 76 -13.45 -21.22 29.54
C MET A 76 -13.25 -20.17 30.65
N ASN A 77 -13.94 -19.03 30.59
CA ASN A 77 -13.76 -17.89 31.51
C ASN A 77 -12.31 -17.37 31.55
N LEU A 78 -11.56 -17.49 30.45
CA LEU A 78 -10.19 -17.00 30.31
C LEU A 78 -10.16 -15.69 29.52
N ALA A 79 -9.23 -14.80 29.87
CA ALA A 79 -9.05 -13.53 29.17
C ALA A 79 -7.92 -13.65 28.15
N MET A 80 -8.05 -13.00 26.99
CA MET A 80 -6.99 -12.92 25.99
C MET A 80 -6.24 -11.59 26.10
N LYS A 81 -4.90 -11.63 26.02
CA LYS A 81 -4.06 -10.43 25.89
C LYS A 81 -3.09 -10.60 24.74
N ILE A 82 -3.02 -9.60 23.86
CA ILE A 82 -2.06 -9.58 22.76
C ILE A 82 -0.69 -9.23 23.33
N GLU A 83 0.28 -10.13 23.16
CA GLU A 83 1.67 -9.94 23.58
C GLU A 83 2.51 -9.38 22.44
N GLY A 84 2.21 -9.74 21.20
CA GLY A 84 2.92 -9.23 20.03
C GLY A 84 2.43 -9.82 18.72
N TYR A 85 3.21 -9.53 17.68
CA TYR A 85 2.98 -9.95 16.32
C TYR A 85 4.30 -10.44 15.70
N GLU A 86 4.25 -11.55 14.96
CA GLU A 86 5.41 -12.13 14.29
C GLU A 86 5.08 -12.44 12.83
N PHE A 87 6.06 -12.31 11.94
CA PHE A 87 5.91 -12.72 10.54
C PHE A 87 6.07 -14.23 10.42
N ASN A 88 5.14 -14.86 9.72
CA ASN A 88 5.19 -16.28 9.39
C ASN A 88 4.50 -16.51 8.04
N GLU A 89 5.27 -16.91 7.04
CA GLU A 89 4.78 -17.13 5.67
C GLU A 89 3.78 -18.28 5.56
N SER A 90 3.91 -19.30 6.42
CA SER A 90 3.04 -20.48 6.42
C SER A 90 1.71 -20.25 7.16
N VAL A 91 1.58 -19.17 7.91
CA VAL A 91 0.42 -18.91 8.77
C VAL A 91 -0.26 -17.59 8.39
N PRO A 92 -1.55 -17.61 8.01
CA PRO A 92 -2.27 -16.40 7.59
C PRO A 92 -2.31 -15.31 8.67
N ILE A 93 -2.40 -14.06 8.23
CA ILE A 93 -2.52 -12.89 9.11
C ILE A 93 -3.70 -13.05 10.08
N GLY A 94 -3.50 -12.67 11.35
CA GLY A 94 -4.52 -12.72 12.39
C GLY A 94 -4.76 -14.11 13.00
N THR A 95 -3.93 -15.09 12.65
CA THR A 95 -3.94 -16.44 13.24
C THR A 95 -2.98 -16.52 14.44
N VAL A 96 -3.38 -17.20 15.51
CA VAL A 96 -2.52 -17.37 16.70
C VAL A 96 -1.32 -18.26 16.37
N LEU A 97 -0.11 -17.72 16.52
CA LEU A 97 1.15 -18.45 16.37
C LEU A 97 1.54 -19.16 17.66
N ARG A 98 1.38 -18.47 18.79
CA ARG A 98 1.80 -18.96 20.09
C ARG A 98 0.88 -18.45 21.18
N GLN A 99 0.65 -19.28 22.18
CA GLN A 99 -0.08 -18.95 23.39
C GLN A 99 0.74 -19.24 24.64
N VAL A 100 0.54 -18.44 25.68
CA VAL A 100 1.10 -18.68 27.02
C VAL A 100 0.02 -18.34 28.07
N PRO A 101 -0.37 -19.27 28.96
CA PRO A 101 0.12 -20.64 29.12
C PRO A 101 -0.17 -21.56 27.92
N GLY A 102 0.65 -22.59 27.74
CA GLY A 102 0.50 -23.55 26.65
C GLY A 102 -0.78 -24.36 26.77
N ALA A 103 -1.26 -24.92 25.66
CA ALA A 103 -2.44 -25.76 25.63
C ALA A 103 -2.32 -26.93 26.64
N GLY A 104 -3.42 -27.28 27.30
CA GLY A 104 -3.45 -28.33 28.33
C GLY A 104 -2.98 -27.88 29.73
N SER A 105 -2.49 -26.66 29.89
CA SER A 105 -2.05 -26.16 31.20
C SER A 105 -3.25 -25.92 32.12
N THR A 106 -3.17 -26.39 33.36
CA THR A 106 -4.14 -26.06 34.40
C THR A 106 -3.94 -24.61 34.86
N VAL A 107 -4.97 -23.79 34.72
CA VAL A 107 -4.97 -22.38 35.08
C VAL A 107 -6.23 -22.05 35.88
N ARG A 108 -6.22 -20.95 36.64
CA ARG A 108 -7.42 -20.47 37.33
C ARG A 108 -8.31 -19.69 36.37
N GLU A 109 -9.63 -19.74 36.58
CA GLU A 109 -10.57 -18.86 35.88
C GLU A 109 -10.16 -17.38 36.00
N GLY A 110 -10.36 -16.61 34.94
CA GLY A 110 -9.92 -15.23 34.83
C GLY A 110 -8.42 -15.06 34.54
N LYS A 111 -7.66 -16.15 34.37
CA LYS A 111 -6.26 -16.07 33.93
C LYS A 111 -6.19 -15.44 32.54
N ILE A 112 -5.19 -14.58 32.37
CA ILE A 112 -4.85 -13.98 31.09
C ILE A 112 -3.96 -14.93 30.30
N VAL A 113 -4.45 -15.36 29.13
CA VAL A 113 -3.70 -16.05 28.09
C VAL A 113 -3.10 -15.01 27.15
N ARG A 114 -1.77 -14.97 27.12
CA ARG A 114 -1.00 -14.12 26.21
C ARG A 114 -0.86 -14.81 24.86
N VAL A 115 -1.12 -14.06 23.79
CA VAL A 115 -1.07 -14.59 22.41
C VAL A 115 -0.17 -13.74 21.53
N VAL A 116 0.53 -14.41 20.63
CA VAL A 116 1.27 -13.79 19.52
C VAL A 116 0.54 -14.15 18.23
N PHE A 117 0.20 -13.15 17.43
CA PHE A 117 -0.50 -13.34 16.15
C PHE A 117 0.46 -13.30 14.96
N SER A 118 0.15 -14.06 13.92
CA SER A 118 0.85 -13.98 12.63
C SER A 118 0.50 -12.68 11.92
N GLN A 119 1.50 -12.05 11.30
CA GLN A 119 1.36 -10.97 10.33
C GLN A 119 1.37 -11.49 8.88
N GLY A 120 1.41 -12.81 8.68
CA GLY A 120 1.67 -13.44 7.39
C GLY A 120 3.16 -13.37 7.01
N GLY A 121 3.47 -13.65 5.75
CA GLY A 121 4.83 -13.49 5.22
C GLY A 121 5.27 -12.02 5.20
N GLU A 122 6.58 -11.79 5.24
CA GLU A 122 7.10 -10.44 5.00
C GLU A 122 6.84 -10.03 3.55
N SER A 123 6.28 -8.83 3.35
CA SER A 123 6.00 -8.27 2.04
C SER A 123 6.94 -7.12 1.68
N VAL A 124 7.20 -6.97 0.40
CA VAL A 124 8.03 -5.92 -0.20
C VAL A 124 7.31 -5.33 -1.41
N PHE A 125 7.64 -4.09 -1.77
CA PHE A 125 7.10 -3.44 -2.96
C PHE A 125 8.00 -3.69 -4.17
N ILE A 126 7.38 -4.03 -5.30
CA ILE A 126 8.07 -4.13 -6.58
C ILE A 126 8.57 -2.74 -7.01
N PRO A 127 9.86 -2.55 -7.29
CA PRO A 127 10.38 -1.29 -7.80
C PRO A 127 9.98 -1.06 -9.27
N ASN A 128 10.01 0.20 -9.71
CA ASN A 128 9.92 0.51 -11.14
C ASN A 128 11.29 0.28 -11.81
N LEU A 129 11.32 -0.65 -12.76
CA LEU A 129 12.49 -1.05 -13.54
C LEU A 129 12.49 -0.46 -14.95
N ILE A 130 11.36 0.06 -15.42
CA ILE A 130 11.18 0.52 -16.80
C ILE A 130 12.13 1.69 -17.08
N GLY A 131 12.83 1.62 -18.22
CA GLY A 131 13.83 2.61 -18.63
C GLY A 131 15.20 2.44 -17.97
N LEU A 132 15.36 1.52 -17.01
CA LEU A 132 16.66 1.21 -16.43
C LEU A 132 17.44 0.24 -17.33
N PRO A 133 18.78 0.32 -17.37
CA PRO A 133 19.62 -0.75 -17.88
C PRO A 133 19.35 -2.04 -17.09
N LEU A 134 19.31 -3.19 -17.76
CA LEU A 134 19.05 -4.50 -17.13
C LEU A 134 19.91 -4.76 -15.90
N ARG A 135 21.19 -4.35 -15.93
CA ARG A 135 22.11 -4.51 -14.80
C ARG A 135 21.67 -3.72 -13.57
N ASN A 136 21.19 -2.49 -13.76
CA ASN A 136 20.70 -1.66 -12.67
C ASN A 136 19.37 -2.20 -12.12
N ALA A 137 18.51 -2.70 -13.01
CA ALA A 137 17.27 -3.36 -12.62
C ALA A 137 17.53 -4.60 -11.73
N GLU A 138 18.49 -5.44 -12.10
CA GLU A 138 18.89 -6.62 -11.31
C GLU A 138 19.39 -6.25 -9.91
N LEU A 139 20.22 -5.20 -9.80
CA LEU A 139 20.71 -4.71 -8.51
C LEU A 139 19.57 -4.17 -7.63
N LEU A 140 18.64 -3.42 -8.23
CA LEU A 140 17.50 -2.85 -7.53
C LEU A 140 16.55 -3.94 -7.00
N LEU A 141 16.31 -4.98 -7.79
CA LEU A 141 15.53 -6.15 -7.35
C LEU A 141 16.18 -6.84 -6.14
N ARG A 142 17.49 -7.12 -6.21
CA ARG A 142 18.22 -7.74 -5.10
C ARG A 142 18.18 -6.90 -3.83
N GLN A 143 18.33 -5.57 -3.94
CA GLN A 143 18.23 -4.66 -2.80
C GLN A 143 16.83 -4.71 -2.15
N ARG A 144 15.79 -4.97 -2.93
CA ARG A 144 14.40 -5.13 -2.45
C ARG A 144 14.04 -6.56 -2.07
N GLN A 145 15.01 -7.48 -2.03
CA GLN A 145 14.78 -8.90 -1.71
C GLN A 145 13.80 -9.55 -2.70
N LEU A 146 13.88 -9.14 -3.97
CA LEU A 146 13.15 -9.70 -5.10
C LEU A 146 14.12 -10.39 -6.05
N MET A 147 13.61 -11.30 -6.87
CA MET A 147 14.40 -12.05 -7.84
C MET A 147 14.08 -11.62 -9.27
N LEU A 148 15.08 -11.65 -10.15
CA LEU A 148 14.85 -11.51 -11.58
C LEU A 148 14.25 -12.82 -12.11
N GLY A 149 13.08 -12.73 -12.75
CA GLY A 149 12.39 -13.85 -13.37
C GLY A 149 12.81 -14.08 -14.81
N GLU A 150 11.84 -14.42 -15.65
CA GLU A 150 12.06 -14.59 -17.09
C GLU A 150 12.48 -13.27 -17.74
N LYS A 151 13.51 -13.35 -18.57
CA LYS A 151 13.97 -12.25 -19.41
C LYS A 151 13.62 -12.55 -20.85
N SER A 152 12.78 -11.72 -21.45
CA SER A 152 12.52 -11.74 -22.89
C SER A 152 13.04 -10.46 -23.55
N GLU A 153 13.13 -10.47 -24.87
CA GLU A 153 13.64 -9.34 -25.64
C GLU A 153 12.59 -8.88 -26.67
N SER A 154 12.49 -7.56 -26.85
CA SER A 154 11.69 -6.93 -27.89
C SER A 154 12.47 -5.80 -28.54
N TYR A 155 12.22 -5.53 -29.82
CA TYR A 155 12.82 -4.38 -30.49
C TYR A 155 12.15 -3.08 -30.03
N SER A 156 12.87 -1.96 -30.14
CA SER A 156 12.35 -0.62 -29.86
C SER A 156 12.98 0.39 -30.79
N LEU A 157 12.16 1.34 -31.28
CA LEU A 157 12.64 2.46 -32.08
C LEU A 157 13.24 3.60 -31.22
N LYS A 158 13.00 3.59 -29.90
CA LYS A 158 13.40 4.66 -28.97
C LYS A 158 14.39 4.22 -27.90
N ALA A 159 14.32 2.98 -27.43
CA ALA A 159 15.12 2.51 -26.30
C ALA A 159 16.41 1.81 -26.75
N GLU A 160 17.53 2.16 -26.11
CA GLU A 160 18.81 1.52 -26.33
C GLU A 160 18.80 0.04 -25.96
N LYS A 161 19.64 -0.76 -26.64
CA LYS A 161 19.78 -2.19 -26.36
C LYS A 161 20.17 -2.42 -24.89
N GLY A 162 19.47 -3.31 -24.21
CA GLY A 162 19.68 -3.62 -22.80
C GLY A 162 18.84 -2.81 -21.82
N THR A 163 18.00 -1.88 -22.31
CA THR A 163 17.06 -1.11 -21.49
C THR A 163 15.77 -1.90 -21.23
N VAL A 164 15.29 -1.92 -19.99
CA VAL A 164 13.99 -2.56 -19.65
C VAL A 164 12.85 -1.78 -20.29
N LEU A 165 12.07 -2.46 -21.14
CA LEU A 165 10.89 -1.93 -21.83
C LEU A 165 9.63 -2.12 -21.00
N SER A 166 9.49 -3.27 -20.36
CA SER A 166 8.37 -3.59 -19.48
C SER A 166 8.78 -4.60 -18.41
N GLN A 167 7.96 -4.71 -17.38
CA GLN A 167 8.13 -5.64 -16.29
C GLN A 167 6.79 -6.27 -15.91
N ASP A 168 6.85 -7.46 -15.34
CA ASP A 168 5.71 -8.14 -14.71
C ASP A 168 6.21 -8.94 -13.49
N PRO A 169 5.66 -8.76 -12.28
CA PRO A 169 4.51 -7.93 -11.97
C PRO A 169 4.82 -6.42 -12.01
N ARG A 170 3.76 -5.63 -12.14
CA ARG A 170 3.84 -4.17 -12.26
C ARG A 170 4.51 -3.50 -11.04
N PRO A 171 5.08 -2.30 -11.20
CA PRO A 171 5.65 -1.54 -10.09
C PRO A 171 4.66 -1.31 -8.95
N GLU A 172 5.21 -1.14 -7.75
CA GLU A 172 4.54 -0.85 -6.49
C GLU A 172 3.49 -1.86 -6.02
N LEU A 173 3.37 -3.00 -6.69
CA LEU A 173 2.64 -4.13 -6.15
C LEU A 173 3.34 -4.64 -4.89
N SER A 174 2.57 -4.87 -3.82
CA SER A 174 3.07 -5.54 -2.61
C SER A 174 3.05 -7.04 -2.84
N VAL A 175 4.22 -7.67 -2.71
CA VAL A 175 4.43 -9.10 -2.96
C VAL A 175 5.28 -9.69 -1.84
N SER A 176 5.30 -11.01 -1.73
CA SER A 176 6.19 -11.70 -0.79
C SER A 176 7.66 -11.47 -1.17
N LYS A 177 8.56 -11.60 -0.19
CA LYS A 177 9.99 -11.69 -0.49
C LYS A 177 10.28 -12.82 -1.48
N ASN A 178 11.34 -12.64 -2.26
CA ASN A 178 11.81 -13.55 -3.30
C ASN A 178 10.83 -13.74 -4.47
N GLU A 179 9.78 -12.92 -4.58
CA GLU A 179 8.93 -12.90 -5.77
C GLU A 179 9.77 -12.64 -7.04
N MET A 180 9.44 -13.35 -8.12
CA MET A 180 10.10 -13.20 -9.41
C MET A 180 9.49 -12.05 -10.20
N VAL A 181 10.35 -11.16 -10.70
CA VAL A 181 9.96 -10.06 -11.59
C VAL A 181 10.53 -10.35 -12.98
N HIS A 182 9.64 -10.71 -13.90
CA HIS A 182 9.89 -10.87 -15.32
C HIS A 182 10.11 -9.51 -15.98
N VAL A 183 10.99 -9.46 -16.99
CA VAL A 183 11.30 -8.22 -17.70
C VAL A 183 11.40 -8.46 -19.20
N VAL A 184 10.89 -7.51 -19.98
CA VAL A 184 11.15 -7.41 -21.42
C VAL A 184 12.23 -6.36 -21.62
N VAL A 185 13.29 -6.71 -22.32
CA VAL A 185 14.45 -5.84 -22.54
C VAL A 185 14.54 -5.44 -24.01
N SER A 186 14.99 -4.22 -24.29
CA SER A 186 15.23 -3.76 -25.64
C SER A 186 16.36 -4.55 -26.29
N ALA A 187 16.06 -5.19 -27.43
CA ALA A 187 17.05 -5.75 -28.33
C ALA A 187 17.76 -4.67 -29.18
N GLY A 188 17.33 -3.40 -29.06
CA GLY A 188 17.75 -2.28 -29.90
C GLY A 188 16.81 -2.10 -31.11
N LEU A 189 17.33 -1.43 -32.14
CA LEU A 189 16.60 -1.21 -33.39
C LEU A 189 16.30 -2.56 -34.09
N PRO A 190 15.12 -2.68 -34.73
CA PRO A 190 14.77 -3.90 -35.47
C PRO A 190 15.73 -4.15 -36.65
N PRO A 191 16.12 -5.40 -36.91
CA PRO A 191 16.83 -5.80 -38.12
C PRO A 191 16.09 -5.42 -39.41
N ALA A 192 16.83 -5.31 -40.51
CA ALA A 192 16.25 -5.08 -41.83
C ALA A 192 15.20 -6.18 -42.15
N GLY A 193 13.99 -5.76 -42.55
CA GLY A 193 12.87 -6.64 -42.85
C GLY A 193 11.83 -6.78 -41.73
N ILE A 194 12.13 -6.35 -40.50
CA ILE A 194 11.14 -6.24 -39.43
C ILE A 194 10.58 -4.81 -39.43
N VAL A 195 9.29 -4.69 -39.72
CA VAL A 195 8.58 -3.42 -39.69
C VAL A 195 7.92 -3.25 -38.32
N MET A 196 8.30 -2.22 -37.59
CA MET A 196 7.66 -1.85 -36.32
C MET A 196 6.72 -0.69 -36.53
N LEU A 197 5.59 -0.67 -35.81
CA LEU A 197 4.63 0.42 -35.83
C LEU A 197 5.18 1.64 -35.06
N PRO A 198 5.42 2.79 -35.72
CA PRO A 198 5.80 4.01 -35.03
C PRO A 198 4.66 4.54 -34.14
N ASP A 199 5.02 5.40 -33.19
CA ASP A 199 4.05 6.23 -32.48
C ASP A 199 3.68 7.42 -33.37
N PHE A 200 2.53 7.33 -34.02
CA PHE A 200 1.95 8.36 -34.86
C PHE A 200 1.03 9.33 -34.12
N ARG A 201 0.72 9.08 -32.84
CA ARG A 201 -0.13 10.00 -32.08
C ARG A 201 0.49 11.39 -32.07
N GLN A 202 -0.38 12.39 -32.21
CA GLN A 202 -0.06 13.81 -32.36
C GLN A 202 0.72 14.20 -33.63
N LYS A 203 1.02 13.26 -34.53
CA LYS A 203 1.62 13.54 -35.83
C LYS A 203 0.55 13.75 -36.90
N LYS A 204 0.98 14.18 -38.09
CA LYS A 204 0.10 14.30 -39.26
C LYS A 204 -0.17 12.92 -39.87
N SER A 205 -1.42 12.73 -40.28
CA SER A 205 -1.88 11.53 -41.01
C SER A 205 -1.07 11.26 -42.27
N ASP A 206 -0.58 12.31 -42.94
CA ASP A 206 0.32 12.19 -44.10
C ASP A 206 1.61 11.41 -43.76
N GLU A 207 2.21 11.61 -42.57
CA GLU A 207 3.40 10.86 -42.14
C GLU A 207 3.09 9.36 -42.00
N ALA A 208 1.93 9.03 -41.42
CA ALA A 208 1.50 7.65 -41.26
C ALA A 208 1.13 7.00 -42.60
N GLN A 209 0.53 7.75 -43.53
CA GLN A 209 0.22 7.28 -44.88
C GLN A 209 1.49 7.01 -45.69
N GLN A 210 2.49 7.88 -45.59
CA GLN A 210 3.80 7.67 -46.24
C GLN A 210 4.48 6.41 -45.71
N TRP A 211 4.54 6.25 -44.39
CA TRP A 211 5.08 5.05 -43.76
C TRP A 211 4.30 3.80 -44.19
N ALA A 212 2.97 3.84 -44.15
CA ALA A 212 2.13 2.71 -44.54
C ALA A 212 2.34 2.31 -46.01
N SER A 213 2.50 3.30 -46.90
CA SER A 213 2.78 3.06 -48.32
C SER A 213 4.16 2.44 -48.53
N GLN A 214 5.19 2.93 -47.83
CA GLN A 214 6.55 2.42 -47.90
C GLN A 214 6.65 0.95 -47.47
N TYR A 215 5.92 0.56 -46.43
CA TYR A 215 5.96 -0.79 -45.86
C TYR A 215 4.79 -1.68 -46.30
N ASN A 216 3.96 -1.20 -47.23
CA ASN A 216 2.77 -1.89 -47.74
C ASN A 216 1.82 -2.39 -46.63
N VAL A 217 1.58 -1.54 -45.63
CA VAL A 217 0.74 -1.82 -44.45
C VAL A 217 -0.67 -1.25 -44.70
N PRO A 218 -1.74 -2.05 -44.61
CA PRO A 218 -3.11 -1.54 -44.71
C PRO A 218 -3.45 -0.56 -43.57
N LEU A 219 -3.78 0.68 -43.93
CA LEU A 219 -4.18 1.73 -42.99
C LEU A 219 -5.68 2.00 -43.06
N VAL A 220 -6.35 2.05 -41.91
CA VAL A 220 -7.75 2.44 -41.77
C VAL A 220 -7.79 3.77 -41.02
N LEU A 221 -8.35 4.80 -41.63
CA LEU A 221 -8.49 6.13 -41.01
C LEU A 221 -9.94 6.33 -40.57
N ASN A 222 -10.15 6.52 -39.28
CA ASN A 222 -11.42 6.93 -38.70
C ASN A 222 -11.37 8.42 -38.41
N GLU A 223 -12.38 9.17 -38.82
CA GLU A 223 -12.43 10.61 -38.57
C GLU A 223 -13.14 10.92 -37.25
N ASP A 224 -12.58 11.84 -36.48
CA ASP A 224 -13.19 12.42 -35.29
C ASP A 224 -13.35 13.93 -35.46
N ALA A 225 -14.60 14.35 -35.69
CA ALA A 225 -14.98 15.75 -35.83
C ALA A 225 -15.08 16.50 -34.48
N SER A 226 -15.16 15.77 -33.36
CA SER A 226 -15.23 16.34 -32.01
C SER A 226 -13.85 16.76 -31.48
N SER A 227 -12.79 16.28 -32.13
CA SER A 227 -11.41 16.54 -31.77
C SER A 227 -11.05 18.03 -31.78
N LEU A 228 -10.22 18.41 -30.81
CA LEU A 228 -9.62 19.75 -30.75
C LEU A 228 -8.43 19.92 -31.68
N PHE A 229 -7.78 18.83 -32.05
CA PHE A 229 -6.55 18.88 -32.83
C PHE A 229 -6.83 19.43 -34.24
N PRO A 230 -5.85 20.07 -34.89
CA PRO A 230 -6.04 20.55 -36.26
C PRO A 230 -6.35 19.39 -37.20
N GLY A 231 -7.02 19.68 -38.32
CA GLY A 231 -7.34 18.69 -39.33
C GLY A 231 -6.12 17.84 -39.74
N GLY A 232 -6.35 16.53 -39.87
CA GLY A 232 -5.32 15.57 -40.25
C GLY A 232 -4.39 15.14 -39.13
N THR A 233 -4.61 15.55 -37.88
CA THR A 233 -3.78 15.14 -36.73
C THR A 233 -4.27 13.81 -36.15
N ILE A 234 -3.36 12.86 -35.92
CA ILE A 234 -3.70 11.54 -35.36
C ILE A 234 -3.87 11.65 -33.84
N ILE A 235 -5.02 11.23 -33.35
CA ILE A 235 -5.43 11.29 -31.94
C ILE A 235 -5.09 9.96 -31.27
N ASP A 236 -5.41 8.87 -31.95
CA ASP A 236 -5.25 7.52 -31.43
C ASP A 236 -4.78 6.55 -32.52
N GLN A 237 -4.15 5.47 -32.09
CA GLN A 237 -3.66 4.42 -32.97
C GLN A 237 -3.88 3.03 -32.37
N HIS A 238 -4.15 2.08 -33.25
CA HIS A 238 -4.22 0.66 -32.91
C HIS A 238 -3.59 -0.17 -34.04
N PRO A 239 -2.69 -1.13 -33.76
CA PRO A 239 -2.12 -1.49 -32.45
C PRO A 239 -1.30 -0.37 -31.78
N LEU A 240 -0.88 -0.62 -30.53
CA LEU A 240 0.05 0.26 -29.82
C LEU A 240 1.40 0.38 -30.57
N PRO A 241 2.14 1.47 -30.37
CA PRO A 241 3.47 1.63 -30.96
C PRO A 241 4.45 0.56 -30.49
N ASP A 242 5.55 0.42 -31.23
CA ASP A 242 6.61 -0.57 -31.01
C ASP A 242 6.14 -2.03 -31.11
N VAL A 243 4.98 -2.28 -31.74
CA VAL A 243 4.52 -3.62 -32.13
C VAL A 243 5.07 -3.98 -33.50
N VAL A 244 5.48 -5.23 -33.69
CA VAL A 244 5.86 -5.76 -35.01
C VAL A 244 4.62 -5.87 -35.89
N VAL A 245 4.68 -5.21 -37.05
CA VAL A 245 3.60 -5.18 -38.03
C VAL A 245 3.89 -6.23 -39.09
N SER A 246 3.15 -7.34 -39.02
CA SER A 246 3.20 -8.38 -40.05
C SER A 246 2.60 -7.88 -41.37
N ALA A 247 3.04 -8.45 -42.49
CA ALA A 247 2.47 -8.16 -43.80
C ALA A 247 0.95 -8.38 -43.80
N GLY A 248 0.18 -7.33 -44.15
CA GLY A 248 -1.28 -7.35 -44.15
C GLY A 248 -1.97 -7.07 -42.81
N ALA A 249 -1.22 -6.82 -41.73
CA ALA A 249 -1.79 -6.36 -40.47
C ALA A 249 -2.46 -4.99 -40.66
N LYS A 250 -3.70 -4.84 -40.19
CA LYS A 250 -4.45 -3.60 -40.31
C LYS A 250 -4.07 -2.66 -39.16
N VAL A 251 -3.62 -1.47 -39.51
CA VAL A 251 -3.38 -0.37 -38.56
C VAL A 251 -4.56 0.58 -38.66
N THR A 252 -5.23 0.83 -37.55
CA THR A 252 -6.34 1.77 -37.46
C THR A 252 -5.85 3.03 -36.76
N LEU A 253 -6.09 4.19 -37.37
CA LEU A 253 -5.79 5.49 -36.79
C LEU A 253 -7.05 6.32 -36.68
N THR A 254 -7.22 7.01 -35.57
CA THR A 254 -8.26 8.01 -35.40
C THR A 254 -7.67 9.39 -35.67
N VAL A 255 -8.23 10.13 -36.63
CA VAL A 255 -7.69 11.39 -37.14
C VAL A 255 -8.70 12.51 -36.91
N SER A 256 -8.24 13.67 -36.48
CA SER A 256 -9.09 14.86 -36.38
C SER A 256 -9.55 15.32 -37.76
N SER A 257 -10.87 15.49 -37.93
CA SER A 257 -11.48 16.10 -39.12
C SER A 257 -11.92 17.56 -38.89
N ARG A 258 -11.42 18.20 -37.83
CA ARG A 258 -11.68 19.61 -37.53
C ARG A 258 -11.29 20.48 -38.73
N LYS A 259 -12.23 21.28 -39.25
CA LYS A 259 -11.99 22.32 -40.26
C LYS A 259 -11.18 23.46 -39.65
N GLY A 260 -9.87 23.28 -39.54
CA GLY A 260 -8.91 24.26 -39.01
C GLY A 260 -7.48 23.82 -39.32
N SER A 261 -6.67 24.72 -39.88
CA SER A 261 -5.29 24.43 -40.27
C SER A 261 -4.32 24.68 -39.12
N ALA A 262 -3.31 23.82 -38.98
CA ALA A 262 -2.33 23.85 -37.88
C ALA A 262 -1.39 25.07 -37.90
N SER A 263 -1.30 25.80 -39.02
CA SER A 263 -0.22 26.74 -39.29
C SER A 263 -0.28 28.08 -38.52
N SER A 264 -1.27 28.30 -37.65
CA SER A 264 -1.39 29.57 -36.91
C SER A 264 -2.03 29.48 -35.52
N GLU A 265 -2.32 28.28 -35.02
CA GLU A 265 -2.89 28.14 -33.67
C GLU A 265 -1.76 28.12 -32.64
N LYS A 266 -1.85 28.97 -31.62
CA LYS A 266 -1.01 28.83 -30.42
C LYS A 266 -1.23 27.41 -29.87
N GLU A 267 -0.18 26.78 -29.37
CA GLU A 267 -0.27 25.49 -28.68
C GLU A 267 0.07 25.68 -27.21
N PHE A 268 -0.59 24.92 -26.34
CA PHE A 268 -0.18 24.76 -24.97
C PHE A 268 0.27 23.31 -24.74
N ARG A 269 1.33 23.14 -23.96
CA ARG A 269 1.85 21.81 -23.62
C ARG A 269 1.27 21.35 -22.30
N VAL A 270 0.58 20.21 -22.33
CA VAL A 270 0.20 19.49 -21.12
C VAL A 270 1.32 18.52 -20.80
N HIS A 271 2.04 18.83 -19.73
CA HIS A 271 2.94 17.88 -19.08
C HIS A 271 2.23 17.29 -17.86
N TYR A 272 2.05 15.97 -17.84
CA TYR A 272 1.51 15.24 -16.70
C TYR A 272 2.29 13.95 -16.48
N GLU A 273 2.84 13.79 -15.28
CA GLU A 273 3.47 12.55 -14.87
C GLU A 273 2.45 11.74 -14.08
N VAL A 274 2.14 10.54 -14.57
CA VAL A 274 1.27 9.60 -13.85
C VAL A 274 1.98 9.25 -12.56
N SER A 275 1.30 9.39 -11.42
CA SER A 275 1.90 9.06 -10.12
C SER A 275 2.55 7.68 -10.17
N GLN A 276 3.76 7.59 -9.62
CA GLN A 276 4.58 6.38 -9.64
C GLN A 276 3.90 5.20 -8.91
N SER A 277 2.86 5.50 -8.12
CA SER A 277 2.17 4.56 -7.26
C SER A 277 0.94 3.86 -7.81
N GLY A 278 0.83 2.56 -7.56
CA GLY A 278 -0.36 1.77 -7.83
C GLY A 278 -0.45 1.14 -9.23
N SER A 279 -1.67 0.93 -9.73
CA SER A 279 -1.95 0.26 -11.01
C SER A 279 -1.79 1.19 -12.21
N GLN A 280 -1.85 0.60 -13.43
CA GLN A 280 -2.22 1.37 -14.62
C GLN A 280 -3.44 2.22 -14.29
N ARG A 281 -3.36 3.48 -14.70
CA ARG A 281 -4.42 4.43 -14.48
C ARG A 281 -5.00 4.85 -15.80
N HIS A 282 -6.31 4.89 -15.85
CA HIS A 282 -7.03 5.43 -16.98
C HIS A 282 -6.92 6.94 -16.91
N ILE A 283 -6.08 7.52 -17.78
CA ILE A 283 -5.88 8.95 -17.84
C ILE A 283 -6.76 9.52 -18.93
N ARG A 284 -7.57 10.50 -18.55
CA ARG A 284 -8.44 11.23 -19.45
C ARG A 284 -8.12 12.72 -19.34
N VAL A 285 -7.70 13.33 -20.43
CA VAL A 285 -7.40 14.77 -20.50
C VAL A 285 -8.51 15.42 -21.30
N VAL A 286 -9.16 16.42 -20.73
CA VAL A 286 -10.29 17.13 -21.33
C VAL A 286 -9.96 18.62 -21.36
N ALA A 287 -10.11 19.26 -22.50
CA ALA A 287 -10.08 20.72 -22.59
C ALA A 287 -11.51 21.27 -22.58
N LEU A 288 -11.71 22.30 -21.77
CA LEU A 288 -12.96 23.00 -21.61
C LEU A 288 -12.85 24.32 -22.37
N GLY A 289 -13.85 24.61 -23.18
CA GLY A 289 -13.95 25.84 -23.93
C GLY A 289 -15.38 26.33 -24.06
N LYS A 290 -15.56 27.53 -24.61
CA LYS A 290 -16.89 28.14 -24.81
C LYS A 290 -17.83 27.32 -25.71
N SER A 291 -17.26 26.47 -26.56
CA SER A 291 -18.00 25.57 -27.45
C SER A 291 -18.31 24.20 -26.83
N GLY A 292 -18.04 24.00 -25.54
CA GLY A 292 -18.20 22.73 -24.83
C GLY A 292 -16.87 22.04 -24.51
N ASP A 293 -16.96 21.00 -23.69
CA ASP A 293 -15.84 20.17 -23.24
C ASP A 293 -15.46 19.16 -24.33
N ARG A 294 -14.16 18.98 -24.56
CA ARG A 294 -13.64 18.07 -25.59
C ARG A 294 -12.49 17.24 -25.04
N GLU A 295 -12.52 15.95 -25.36
CA GLU A 295 -11.52 14.99 -24.93
C GLU A 295 -10.28 15.09 -25.83
N ILE A 296 -9.11 15.27 -25.20
CA ILE A 296 -7.81 15.42 -25.86
C ILE A 296 -7.08 14.08 -25.87
N PHE A 297 -7.13 13.38 -24.73
CA PHE A 297 -6.46 12.11 -24.54
C PHE A 297 -7.33 11.23 -23.68
N ASN A 298 -7.38 9.94 -24.01
CA ASN A 298 -8.09 8.97 -23.21
C ASN A 298 -7.42 7.61 -23.37
N GLY A 299 -6.88 7.07 -22.29
CA GLY A 299 -6.24 5.76 -22.33
C GLY A 299 -5.56 5.35 -21.04
N LEU A 300 -5.24 4.06 -20.95
CA LEU A 300 -4.46 3.50 -19.85
C LEU A 300 -3.00 3.95 -19.95
N ARG A 301 -2.43 4.27 -18.80
CA ARG A 301 -1.04 4.69 -18.66
C ARG A 301 -0.40 4.00 -17.47
N ASP A 302 0.86 3.59 -17.66
CA ASP A 302 1.65 2.97 -16.61
C ASP A 302 2.06 4.00 -15.54
N PRO A 303 2.23 3.58 -14.28
CA PRO A 303 2.75 4.43 -13.22
C PRO A 303 4.11 5.03 -13.59
N GLY A 304 4.32 6.32 -13.32
CA GLY A 304 5.56 7.04 -13.67
C GLY A 304 5.69 7.41 -15.15
N SER A 305 4.76 6.99 -16.01
CA SER A 305 4.78 7.42 -17.40
C SER A 305 4.48 8.92 -17.53
N LYS A 306 5.15 9.56 -18.49
CA LYS A 306 4.97 10.98 -18.80
C LYS A 306 4.03 11.13 -19.97
N ILE A 307 3.09 12.05 -19.82
CA ILE A 307 2.14 12.46 -20.83
C ILE A 307 2.51 13.87 -21.23
N ASP A 308 3.08 13.98 -22.41
CA ASP A 308 3.42 15.24 -23.07
C ASP A 308 2.50 15.41 -24.26
N LEU A 309 1.53 16.32 -24.13
CA LEU A 309 0.57 16.59 -25.20
C LEU A 309 0.72 18.04 -25.67
N SER A 310 0.97 18.24 -26.96
CA SER A 310 0.78 19.54 -27.60
C SER A 310 -0.69 19.70 -27.96
N VAL A 311 -1.40 20.63 -27.31
CA VAL A 311 -2.83 20.85 -27.54
C VAL A 311 -3.02 22.23 -28.16
N PRO A 312 -3.72 22.35 -29.29
CA PRO A 312 -4.00 23.66 -29.87
C PRO A 312 -4.91 24.47 -28.95
N TYR A 313 -4.69 25.78 -28.91
CA TYR A 313 -5.45 26.77 -28.13
C TYR A 313 -6.89 26.97 -28.66
N GLY A 314 -7.47 26.02 -29.42
CA GLY A 314 -8.70 26.13 -30.21
C GLY A 314 -10.00 26.42 -29.43
N GLY A 315 -10.04 27.52 -28.69
CA GLY A 315 -11.10 27.96 -27.78
C GLY A 315 -11.05 27.35 -26.37
N ALA A 316 -10.01 26.57 -26.05
CA ALA A 316 -9.85 25.97 -24.72
C ALA A 316 -9.42 27.05 -23.70
N GLU A 317 -10.19 27.18 -22.63
CA GLU A 317 -9.90 28.08 -21.50
C GLU A 317 -9.20 27.34 -20.37
N LYS A 318 -9.52 26.05 -20.21
CA LYS A 318 -9.01 25.19 -19.13
C LYS A 318 -8.77 23.77 -19.62
N VAL A 319 -7.89 23.07 -18.93
CA VAL A 319 -7.65 21.63 -19.12
C VAL A 319 -7.85 20.93 -17.80
N ARG A 320 -8.59 19.83 -17.83
CA ARG A 320 -8.79 18.91 -16.72
C ARG A 320 -8.14 17.59 -17.01
N ILE A 321 -7.40 17.08 -16.04
CA ILE A 321 -6.82 15.75 -16.07
C ILE A 321 -7.58 14.91 -15.06
N PHE A 322 -8.14 13.81 -15.55
CA PHE A 322 -8.82 12.83 -14.74
C PHE A 322 -7.98 11.56 -14.69
N VAL A 323 -7.94 10.96 -13.51
CA VAL A 323 -7.25 9.71 -13.22
C VAL A 323 -8.28 8.74 -12.66
N ASN A 324 -8.53 7.65 -13.37
CA ASN A 324 -9.59 6.69 -13.04
C ASN A 324 -10.96 7.36 -12.84
N GLY A 325 -11.24 8.40 -13.62
CA GLY A 325 -12.48 9.20 -13.55
C GLY A 325 -12.50 10.30 -12.49
N ILE A 326 -11.47 10.39 -11.63
CA ILE A 326 -11.37 11.42 -10.60
C ILE A 326 -10.58 12.60 -11.14
N LEU A 327 -11.11 13.83 -11.03
CA LEU A 327 -10.37 15.05 -11.39
C LEU A 327 -9.18 15.22 -10.44
N VAL A 328 -7.96 15.16 -10.98
CA VAL A 328 -6.73 15.33 -10.20
C VAL A 328 -6.09 16.69 -10.42
N GLU A 329 -6.31 17.28 -11.58
CA GLU A 329 -5.66 18.53 -11.95
C GLU A 329 -6.53 19.36 -12.89
N GLU A 330 -6.59 20.67 -12.65
CA GLU A 330 -7.20 21.66 -13.53
C GLU A 330 -6.20 22.80 -13.76
N ARG A 331 -5.90 23.11 -15.03
CA ARG A 331 -4.97 24.20 -15.40
C ARG A 331 -5.65 25.17 -16.36
N PRO A 332 -5.50 26.49 -16.18
CA PRO A 332 -5.92 27.45 -17.19
C PRO A 332 -4.99 27.36 -18.41
N VAL A 333 -5.57 27.43 -19.60
CA VAL A 333 -4.83 27.55 -20.87
C VAL A 333 -4.48 29.04 -21.01
N ARG A 334 -3.19 29.39 -20.98
CA ARG A 334 -2.67 30.77 -21.01
C ARG A 334 -1.63 30.96 -22.10
#